data_AF-A0ABD0S2Z0-F1
#
_entry.id   AF-A0ABD0S2Z0-F1
#
_cell.length_a   1.000
_cell.length_b   1.000
_cell.length_c   1.000
_cell.angle_alpha   90.00
_cell.angle_beta   90.00
_cell.angle_gamma   90.00
#
_symmetry.space_group_name_H-M   'P 1'
#
loop_
_entity.id
_entity.type
_entity.pdbx_description
1 polymer ?
#
loop_
_entity_poly.entity_id
_entity_poly.type
_entity_poly.pdbx_seq_one_letter_code
_entity_poly.pdbx_strand_id
1 'polypeptide(L)'
;MLFYLEAIWWLAGVAVAAVFLHATLISESILGGFLAVTQFFANHAELTRVQWAPNERENFAWPLLLTQAWLVSAQIRDRGKKTTFQLQVAIFFLNCTALLFWQFSQFIFLTQIAIFFIMEQLRIIDMKAFCIFLHSHFCGLHMAVLLLQGNDMLKSSLYVSFFISVSVYCLFFSSLRIKVQNSLDLLVEAWLVFLRVGIIICASIYFKKLISEFLDVQEDSHIWELFYSKFSDYKSFHTLMYTCSEVYDYLPWATIGNLLKSFLIPFAIFNTLNVVNYWYQRALDTIDNEKEKEKEVPVQDDDDSGIENNTNTTDNKLKKRKNSKETIDNENKDFLVTFVRSLDIEPHVFYGIAQMFVYGAMAVLVMRLKLLFVTQMCIVSGLLMNTKYLSFILPNKKYMKYIPIVWGIFLVPVCIALLENVAKESSYIGQFSDPPLEELLTWITEHTEPLSAFAGSMPLMAAVLLSARRPVVTHPHYEHHLARQRTYAVYKMYGRFTPEELYEELTKLKTTYLVVEWQYCYGKSNNNCTFEDIWDLEAPHLKSRGPPLCRSLLTHAQQHFYPVFRNTRYTVHRLHDISLRYMPRSFDT
;
A
#
# COMPACT_ATOMS: atom_id res chain seq x y z
N MET A 1 -10.60 16.25 -22.90
CA MET A 1 -10.08 15.66 -21.64
C MET A 1 -11.05 15.69 -20.45
N LEU A 2 -12.19 16.42 -20.48
CA LEU A 2 -13.01 16.69 -19.28
C LEU A 2 -13.87 15.52 -18.72
N PHE A 3 -14.09 14.44 -19.46
CA PHE A 3 -15.10 13.42 -19.11
C PHE A 3 -14.84 12.67 -17.78
N TYR A 4 -13.58 12.45 -17.39
CA TYR A 4 -13.27 11.65 -16.20
C TYR A 4 -13.06 12.46 -14.92
N LEU A 5 -12.89 13.79 -15.01
CA LEU A 5 -12.61 14.63 -13.85
C LEU A 5 -13.80 14.69 -12.89
N GLU A 6 -15.01 14.84 -13.42
CA GLU A 6 -16.24 14.85 -12.60
C GLU A 6 -16.40 13.55 -11.81
N ALA A 7 -16.16 12.40 -12.46
CA ALA A 7 -16.24 11.10 -11.80
C ALA A 7 -15.23 10.97 -10.66
N ILE A 8 -14.00 11.46 -10.86
CA ILE A 8 -12.96 11.47 -9.83
C ILE A 8 -13.34 12.36 -8.64
N TRP A 9 -13.93 13.53 -8.89
CA TRP A 9 -14.34 14.42 -7.80
C TRP A 9 -15.47 13.82 -6.96
N TRP A 10 -16.42 13.13 -7.59
CA TRP A 10 -17.42 12.33 -6.88
C TRP A 10 -16.76 11.22 -6.05
N LEU A 11 -15.80 10.50 -6.63
CA LEU A 11 -15.04 9.45 -5.96
C LEU A 11 -14.21 9.99 -4.78
N ALA A 12 -13.66 11.21 -4.88
CA ALA A 12 -13.00 11.87 -3.76
C ALA A 12 -13.98 12.15 -2.60
N GLY A 13 -15.21 12.55 -2.91
CA GLY A 13 -16.29 12.67 -1.91
C GLY A 13 -16.60 11.33 -1.23
N VAL A 14 -16.66 10.24 -2.00
CA VAL A 14 -16.84 8.88 -1.48
C VAL A 14 -15.70 8.48 -0.54
N ALA A 15 -14.45 8.86 -0.83
CA ALA A 15 -13.32 8.59 0.07
C ALA A 15 -13.50 9.26 1.43
N VAL A 16 -13.90 10.54 1.47
CA VAL A 16 -14.15 11.26 2.73
C VAL A 16 -15.30 10.62 3.50
N ALA A 17 -16.39 10.24 2.83
CA ALA A 17 -17.50 9.53 3.44
C ALA A 17 -17.07 8.17 4.01
N ALA A 18 -16.26 7.41 3.28
CA ALA A 18 -15.72 6.13 3.74
C ALA A 18 -14.82 6.31 4.97
N VAL A 19 -13.96 7.33 5.01
CA VAL A 19 -13.13 7.66 6.20
C VAL A 19 -14.01 7.98 7.40
N PHE A 20 -15.05 8.81 7.22
CA PHE A 20 -15.99 9.14 8.29
C PHE A 20 -16.66 7.87 8.85
N LEU A 21 -17.24 7.04 7.97
CA LEU A 21 -17.93 5.81 8.37
C LEU A 21 -16.99 4.80 9.04
N HIS A 22 -15.76 4.67 8.54
CA HIS A 22 -14.75 3.78 9.12
C HIS A 22 -14.33 4.26 10.51
N ALA A 23 -14.04 5.54 10.67
CA ALA A 23 -13.65 6.12 11.95
C ALA A 23 -14.80 6.07 12.97
N THR A 24 -16.05 6.32 12.57
CA THR A 24 -17.22 6.14 13.44
C THR A 24 -17.41 4.67 13.85
N LEU A 25 -17.12 3.72 12.96
CA LEU A 25 -17.23 2.30 13.27
C LEU A 25 -16.16 1.84 14.28
N ILE A 26 -14.92 2.32 14.15
CA ILE A 26 -13.80 1.95 15.03
C ILE A 26 -13.90 2.68 16.38
N SER A 27 -14.25 3.97 16.38
CA SER A 27 -14.37 4.76 17.61
C SER A 27 -15.69 4.57 18.35
N GLU A 28 -16.67 3.92 17.73
CA GLU A 28 -18.06 3.84 18.20
C GLU A 28 -18.70 5.21 18.49
N SER A 29 -18.17 6.27 17.87
CA SER A 29 -18.53 7.66 18.14
C SER A 29 -18.61 8.47 16.85
N ILE A 30 -19.70 9.24 16.69
CA ILE A 30 -19.87 10.16 15.56
C ILE A 30 -18.80 11.26 15.60
N LEU A 31 -18.42 11.70 16.82
CA LEU A 31 -17.35 12.69 17.01
C LEU A 31 -15.99 12.15 16.54
N GLY A 32 -15.73 10.85 16.69
CA GLY A 32 -14.54 10.20 16.14
C GLY A 32 -14.49 10.25 14.61
N GLY A 33 -15.65 10.13 13.96
CA GLY A 33 -15.79 10.33 12.51
C GLY A 33 -15.45 11.75 12.08
N PHE A 34 -16.01 12.76 12.76
CA PHE A 34 -15.70 14.16 12.46
C PHE A 34 -14.22 14.50 12.70
N LEU A 35 -13.62 13.96 13.76
CA LEU A 35 -12.19 14.13 14.03
C LEU A 35 -11.32 13.58 12.90
N ALA A 36 -11.62 12.36 12.43
CA ALA A 36 -10.90 11.74 11.33
C ALA A 36 -10.99 12.57 10.04
N VAL A 37 -12.18 13.08 9.70
CA VAL A 37 -12.38 13.95 8.53
C VAL A 37 -11.65 15.29 8.69
N THR A 38 -11.68 15.87 9.89
CA THR A 38 -10.97 17.12 10.19
C THR A 38 -9.47 16.93 10.00
N GLN A 39 -8.91 15.83 10.50
CA GLN A 39 -7.50 15.48 10.30
C GLN A 39 -7.18 15.10 8.86
N PHE A 40 -8.15 14.54 8.12
CA PHE A 40 -8.01 14.27 6.71
C PHE A 40 -7.81 15.56 5.91
N PHE A 41 -8.66 16.57 6.12
CA PHE A 41 -8.49 17.87 5.46
C PHE A 41 -7.27 18.64 5.99
N ALA A 42 -6.96 18.53 7.29
CA ALA A 42 -5.76 19.13 7.86
C ALA A 42 -4.46 18.54 7.31
N ASN A 43 -4.47 17.37 6.66
CA ASN A 43 -3.29 16.76 6.04
C ASN A 43 -3.54 16.38 4.56
N HIS A 44 -4.46 17.08 3.88
CA HIS A 44 -4.96 16.71 2.55
C HIS A 44 -3.85 16.43 1.52
N ALA A 45 -2.80 17.26 1.51
CA ALA A 45 -1.65 17.13 0.60
C ALA A 45 -0.84 15.83 0.78
N GLU A 46 -0.91 15.20 1.96
CA GLU A 46 -0.23 13.95 2.27
C GLU A 46 -1.12 12.71 2.02
N LEU A 47 -2.43 12.91 1.93
CA LEU A 47 -3.47 11.87 1.88
C LEU A 47 -4.00 11.59 0.48
N THR A 48 -3.94 12.58 -0.41
CA THR A 48 -4.45 12.46 -1.77
C THR A 48 -3.66 13.31 -2.73
N ARG A 49 -3.62 12.89 -4.00
CA ARG A 49 -3.01 13.61 -5.12
C ARG A 49 -4.04 14.05 -6.14
N VAL A 50 -5.33 13.88 -5.82
CA VAL A 50 -6.45 14.15 -6.73
C VAL A 50 -6.42 15.55 -7.31
N GLN A 51 -5.90 16.53 -6.56
CA GLN A 51 -5.79 17.92 -6.97
C GLN A 51 -4.67 18.18 -7.99
N TRP A 52 -3.58 17.40 -7.96
CA TRP A 52 -2.40 17.60 -8.82
C TRP A 52 -2.35 16.66 -10.01
N ALA A 53 -2.77 15.40 -9.79
CA ALA A 53 -2.68 14.34 -10.79
C ALA A 53 -3.97 13.51 -10.77
N PRO A 54 -5.11 14.07 -11.21
CA PRO A 54 -6.40 13.39 -11.15
C PRO A 54 -6.42 12.11 -11.99
N ASN A 55 -5.74 12.11 -13.14
CA ASN A 55 -5.65 10.96 -14.07
C ASN A 55 -4.97 9.71 -13.50
N GLU A 56 -4.35 9.77 -12.32
CA GLU A 56 -3.74 8.61 -11.68
C GLU A 56 -4.79 7.54 -11.33
N ARG A 57 -4.46 6.29 -11.66
CA ARG A 57 -5.31 5.11 -11.37
C ARG A 57 -5.66 4.95 -9.90
N GLU A 58 -4.77 5.39 -9.01
CA GLU A 58 -4.98 5.34 -7.56
C GLU A 58 -6.19 6.17 -7.13
N ASN A 59 -6.50 7.29 -7.80
CA ASN A 59 -7.66 8.13 -7.45
C ASN A 59 -9.00 7.42 -7.73
N PHE A 60 -9.01 6.45 -8.64
CA PHE A 60 -10.20 5.64 -8.94
C PHE A 60 -10.38 4.49 -7.94
N ALA A 61 -9.28 3.80 -7.59
CA ALA A 61 -9.33 2.63 -6.72
C ALA A 61 -9.34 2.98 -5.23
N TRP A 62 -8.69 4.07 -4.83
CA TRP A 62 -8.49 4.41 -3.42
C TRP A 62 -9.80 4.58 -2.62
N PRO A 63 -10.81 5.30 -3.14
CA PRO A 63 -12.11 5.41 -2.46
C PRO A 63 -12.82 4.06 -2.30
N LEU A 64 -12.66 3.17 -3.28
CA LEU A 64 -13.22 1.82 -3.25
C LEU A 64 -12.50 0.96 -2.21
N LEU A 65 -11.18 1.07 -2.11
CA LEU A 65 -10.37 0.38 -1.10
C LEU A 65 -10.71 0.85 0.32
N LEU A 66 -10.95 2.16 0.52
CA LEU A 66 -11.40 2.68 1.82
C LEU A 66 -12.79 2.18 2.19
N THR A 67 -13.72 2.17 1.23
CA THR A 67 -15.06 1.61 1.42
C THR A 67 -14.98 0.12 1.73
N GLN A 68 -14.12 -0.62 1.03
CA GLN A 68 -13.88 -2.04 1.26
C GLN A 68 -13.30 -2.28 2.66
N ALA A 69 -12.31 -1.51 3.09
CA ALA A 69 -11.72 -1.62 4.42
C ALA A 69 -12.75 -1.34 5.52
N TRP A 70 -13.64 -0.35 5.32
CA TRP A 70 -14.76 -0.08 6.23
C TRP A 70 -15.73 -1.27 6.32
N LEU A 71 -16.17 -1.83 5.19
CA LEU A 71 -17.08 -2.97 5.17
C LEU A 71 -16.46 -4.23 5.80
N VAL A 72 -15.16 -4.44 5.58
CA VAL A 72 -14.40 -5.53 6.22
C VAL A 72 -14.35 -5.33 7.74
N SER A 73 -14.02 -4.13 8.22
CA SER A 73 -14.07 -3.80 9.65
C SER A 73 -15.47 -3.99 10.25
N ALA A 74 -16.52 -3.67 9.48
CA ALA A 74 -17.91 -3.91 9.88
C ALA A 74 -18.24 -5.41 9.99
N GLN A 75 -17.77 -6.22 9.03
CA GLN A 75 -17.97 -7.67 9.03
C GLN A 75 -17.33 -8.33 10.26
N ILE A 76 -16.14 -7.85 10.64
CA ILE A 76 -15.41 -8.35 11.80
C ILE A 76 -16.13 -8.00 13.11
N ARG A 77 -16.72 -6.80 13.21
CA ARG A 77 -17.38 -6.29 14.41
C ARG A 77 -18.73 -6.99 14.67
N ASP A 78 -19.58 -7.08 13.65
CA ASP A 78 -20.95 -7.59 13.78
C ASP A 78 -21.04 -9.11 13.48
N ARG A 79 -20.41 -9.94 14.33
CA ARG A 79 -20.46 -11.40 14.19
C ARG A 79 -21.91 -11.91 14.31
N GLY A 80 -22.50 -12.36 13.19
CA GLY A 80 -23.76 -13.12 13.19
C GLY A 80 -25.05 -12.38 12.81
N LYS A 81 -25.00 -11.17 12.24
CA LYS A 81 -26.21 -10.52 11.68
C LYS A 81 -26.66 -11.17 10.37
N LYS A 82 -27.97 -11.14 10.07
CA LYS A 82 -28.57 -11.62 8.81
C LYS A 82 -28.04 -10.92 7.54
N THR A 83 -27.28 -9.84 7.69
CA THR A 83 -26.72 -9.02 6.60
C THR A 83 -25.37 -9.53 6.08
N THR A 84 -24.80 -10.62 6.61
CA THR A 84 -23.49 -11.14 6.19
C THR A 84 -23.38 -11.38 4.69
N PHE A 85 -24.43 -11.92 4.04
CA PHE A 85 -24.41 -12.18 2.60
C PHE A 85 -24.35 -10.87 1.77
N GLN A 86 -25.16 -9.87 2.13
CA GLN A 86 -25.16 -8.57 1.44
C GLN A 86 -23.79 -7.88 1.55
N LEU A 87 -23.18 -7.94 2.74
CA LEU A 87 -21.87 -7.39 2.99
C LEU A 87 -20.78 -8.11 2.18
N GLN A 88 -20.88 -9.44 2.09
CA GLN A 88 -19.97 -10.27 1.31
C GLN A 88 -20.01 -9.94 -0.18
N VAL A 89 -21.21 -9.77 -0.75
CA VAL A 89 -21.41 -9.37 -2.15
C VAL A 89 -20.82 -7.98 -2.42
N ALA A 90 -21.02 -7.03 -1.49
CA ALA A 90 -20.45 -5.69 -1.62
C ALA A 90 -18.90 -5.71 -1.57
N ILE A 91 -18.32 -6.43 -0.62
CA ILE A 91 -16.85 -6.58 -0.50
C ILE A 91 -16.28 -7.25 -1.76
N PHE A 92 -16.94 -8.29 -2.27
CA PHE A 92 -16.56 -8.95 -3.52
C PHE A 92 -16.51 -7.96 -4.69
N PHE A 93 -17.56 -7.16 -4.89
CA PHE A 93 -17.64 -6.19 -5.99
C PHE A 93 -16.56 -5.11 -5.86
N LEU A 94 -16.32 -4.61 -4.66
CA LEU A 94 -15.26 -3.63 -4.37
C LEU A 94 -13.87 -4.23 -4.60
N ASN A 95 -13.62 -5.46 -4.17
CA ASN A 95 -12.37 -6.18 -4.40
C ASN A 95 -12.08 -6.31 -5.91
N CYS A 96 -13.07 -6.75 -6.68
CA CYS A 96 -12.95 -6.88 -8.14
C CYS A 96 -12.65 -5.53 -8.78
N THR A 97 -13.44 -4.50 -8.47
CA THR A 97 -13.32 -3.17 -9.08
C THR A 97 -12.00 -2.48 -8.70
N ALA A 98 -11.53 -2.64 -7.46
CA ALA A 98 -10.23 -2.11 -7.02
C ALA A 98 -9.05 -2.77 -7.75
N LEU A 99 -9.12 -4.08 -8.04
CA LEU A 99 -8.12 -4.79 -8.86
C LEU A 99 -8.15 -4.34 -10.32
N LEU A 100 -9.32 -3.99 -10.87
CA LEU A 100 -9.45 -3.48 -12.23
C LEU A 100 -8.85 -2.07 -12.38
N PHE A 101 -9.13 -1.16 -11.45
CA PHE A 101 -8.66 0.21 -11.55
C PHE A 101 -7.18 0.35 -11.19
N TRP A 102 -6.69 -0.37 -10.19
CA TRP A 102 -5.33 -0.19 -9.69
C TRP A 102 -4.63 -1.51 -9.41
N GLN A 103 -3.55 -1.75 -10.15
CA GLN A 103 -2.74 -2.96 -10.05
C GLN A 103 -2.08 -3.15 -8.67
N PHE A 104 -1.77 -2.07 -7.94
CA PHE A 104 -1.15 -2.16 -6.62
C PHE A 104 -2.14 -2.60 -5.53
N SER A 105 -3.45 -2.64 -5.83
CA SER A 105 -4.48 -3.17 -4.91
C SER A 105 -4.17 -4.60 -4.45
N GLN A 106 -3.46 -5.39 -5.27
CA GLN A 106 -3.02 -6.75 -4.89
C GLN A 106 -2.11 -6.75 -3.65
N PHE A 107 -1.25 -5.74 -3.48
CA PHE A 107 -0.38 -5.64 -2.29
C PHE A 107 -1.17 -5.24 -1.05
N ILE A 108 -2.18 -4.38 -1.22
CA ILE A 108 -3.10 -4.02 -0.13
C ILE A 108 -3.90 -5.25 0.32
N PHE A 109 -4.43 -6.03 -0.62
CA PHE A 109 -5.15 -7.25 -0.26
C PHE A 109 -4.23 -8.34 0.31
N LEU A 110 -2.97 -8.41 -0.14
CA LEU A 110 -1.96 -9.27 0.48
C LEU A 110 -1.76 -8.92 1.96
N THR A 111 -1.63 -7.63 2.31
CA THR A 111 -1.47 -7.23 3.72
C THR A 111 -2.74 -7.51 4.54
N GLN A 112 -3.93 -7.32 3.95
CA GLN A 112 -5.19 -7.68 4.62
C GLN A 112 -5.26 -9.17 4.93
N ILE A 113 -4.98 -10.06 3.95
CA ILE A 113 -4.97 -11.52 4.20
C ILE A 113 -3.91 -11.88 5.25
N ALA A 114 -2.73 -11.26 5.21
CA ALA A 114 -1.67 -11.53 6.18
C ALA A 114 -2.08 -11.14 7.61
N ILE A 115 -2.71 -9.98 7.80
CA ILE A 115 -3.19 -9.54 9.11
C ILE A 115 -4.32 -10.44 9.59
N PHE A 116 -5.29 -10.78 8.74
CA PHE A 116 -6.36 -11.71 9.11
C PHE A 116 -5.82 -13.09 9.47
N PHE A 117 -4.83 -13.58 8.75
CA PHE A 117 -4.16 -14.84 9.07
C PHE A 117 -3.50 -14.77 10.45
N ILE A 118 -2.78 -13.69 10.78
CA ILE A 118 -2.19 -13.49 12.11
C ILE A 118 -3.28 -13.43 13.20
N MET A 119 -4.36 -12.70 12.97
CA MET A 119 -5.48 -12.61 13.92
C MET A 119 -6.12 -13.98 14.19
N GLU A 120 -6.19 -14.81 13.15
CA GLU A 120 -6.71 -16.17 13.23
C GLU A 120 -5.74 -17.10 13.99
N GLN A 121 -4.42 -16.96 13.77
CA GLN A 121 -3.39 -17.68 14.54
C GLN A 121 -3.38 -17.28 16.03
N LEU A 122 -3.64 -16.00 16.33
CA LEU A 122 -3.74 -15.47 17.69
C LEU A 122 -5.11 -15.73 18.35
N ARG A 123 -6.03 -16.46 17.70
CA ARG A 123 -7.40 -16.73 18.17
C ARG A 123 -8.26 -15.49 18.45
N ILE A 124 -7.92 -14.36 17.85
CA ILE A 124 -8.73 -13.12 17.91
C ILE A 124 -10.00 -13.30 17.06
N ILE A 125 -9.89 -14.00 15.92
CA ILE A 125 -10.99 -14.28 14.98
C ILE A 125 -11.26 -15.78 14.88
N ASP A 126 -12.53 -16.15 14.74
CA ASP A 126 -12.96 -17.52 14.50
C ASP A 126 -12.63 -17.98 13.07
N MET A 127 -12.27 -19.26 12.91
CA MET A 127 -11.99 -19.87 11.61
C MET A 127 -13.12 -19.67 10.58
N LYS A 128 -14.38 -19.70 11.03
CA LYS A 128 -15.55 -19.44 10.16
C LYS A 128 -15.53 -18.03 9.57
N ALA A 129 -15.25 -17.02 10.39
CA ALA A 129 -15.19 -15.63 9.94
C ALA A 129 -14.00 -15.41 8.99
N PHE A 130 -12.87 -16.07 9.25
CA PHE A 130 -11.73 -16.05 8.34
C PHE A 130 -12.03 -16.68 6.98
N CYS A 131 -12.70 -17.84 6.94
CA CYS A 131 -13.11 -18.48 5.68
C CYS A 131 -14.09 -17.61 4.87
N ILE A 132 -15.05 -16.93 5.52
CA ILE A 132 -15.98 -16.02 4.83
C ILE A 132 -15.22 -14.84 4.19
N PHE A 133 -14.25 -14.27 4.92
CA PHE A 133 -13.36 -13.24 4.39
C PHE A 133 -12.56 -13.76 3.18
N LEU A 134 -11.91 -14.92 3.32
CA LEU A 134 -11.11 -15.55 2.27
C LEU A 134 -11.96 -15.84 1.01
N HIS A 135 -13.20 -16.30 1.17
CA HIS A 135 -14.12 -16.52 0.06
C HIS A 135 -14.44 -15.22 -0.72
N SER A 136 -14.58 -14.09 -0.02
CA SER A 136 -14.82 -12.79 -0.68
C SER A 136 -13.64 -12.36 -1.53
N HIS A 137 -12.42 -12.63 -1.05
CA HIS A 137 -11.18 -12.41 -1.81
C HIS A 137 -11.05 -13.37 -3.00
N PHE A 138 -11.43 -14.64 -2.84
CA PHE A 138 -11.46 -15.62 -3.91
C PHE A 138 -12.36 -15.18 -5.07
N CYS A 139 -13.62 -14.85 -4.78
CA CYS A 139 -14.56 -14.40 -5.80
C CYS A 139 -14.05 -13.13 -6.50
N GLY A 140 -13.55 -12.16 -5.72
CA GLY A 140 -13.09 -10.87 -6.26
C GLY A 140 -11.88 -11.03 -7.18
N LEU A 141 -10.91 -11.83 -6.76
CA LEU A 141 -9.72 -12.18 -7.55
C LEU A 141 -10.11 -12.93 -8.82
N HIS A 142 -10.93 -13.98 -8.71
CA HIS A 142 -11.31 -14.80 -9.86
C HIS A 142 -12.04 -13.97 -10.93
N MET A 143 -13.00 -13.14 -10.50
CA MET A 143 -13.71 -12.25 -11.41
C MET A 143 -12.81 -11.17 -12.01
N ALA A 144 -11.87 -10.61 -11.24
CA ALA A 144 -10.90 -9.66 -11.77
C ALA A 144 -10.01 -10.30 -12.84
N VAL A 145 -9.52 -11.53 -12.62
CA VAL A 145 -8.72 -12.28 -13.61
C VAL A 145 -9.53 -12.52 -14.89
N LEU A 146 -10.81 -12.90 -14.77
CA LEU A 146 -11.68 -13.09 -15.94
C LEU A 146 -11.91 -11.79 -16.73
N LEU A 147 -12.21 -10.69 -16.04
CA LEU A 147 -12.47 -9.39 -16.66
C LEU A 147 -11.21 -8.76 -17.26
N LEU A 148 -10.03 -9.04 -16.69
CA LEU A 148 -8.73 -8.66 -17.25
C LEU A 148 -8.22 -9.62 -18.32
N GLN A 149 -9.12 -10.45 -18.89
CA GLN A 149 -8.82 -11.40 -19.98
C GLN A 149 -7.64 -12.33 -19.66
N GLY A 150 -7.52 -12.74 -18.40
CA GLY A 150 -6.51 -13.68 -17.95
C GLY A 150 -5.12 -13.06 -17.73
N ASN A 151 -5.03 -11.78 -17.34
CA ASN A 151 -3.78 -11.07 -17.03
C ASN A 151 -2.79 -11.94 -16.20
N ASP A 152 -1.66 -12.27 -16.83
CA ASP A 152 -0.63 -13.16 -16.30
C ASP A 152 0.05 -12.59 -15.05
N MET A 153 0.34 -11.29 -15.02
CA MET A 153 0.93 -10.59 -13.87
C MET A 153 0.08 -10.75 -12.60
N LEU A 154 -1.25 -10.65 -12.71
CA LEU A 154 -2.12 -10.82 -11.55
C LEU A 154 -2.14 -12.28 -11.07
N LYS A 155 -2.14 -13.25 -12.00
CA LYS A 155 -2.13 -14.68 -11.68
C LYS A 155 -0.84 -15.12 -11.01
N SER A 156 0.32 -14.60 -11.44
CA SER A 156 1.63 -14.91 -10.85
C SER A 156 2.00 -14.06 -9.64
N SER A 157 1.09 -13.19 -9.18
CA SER A 157 1.36 -12.27 -8.08
C SER A 157 1.54 -12.97 -6.73
N LEU A 158 2.30 -12.32 -5.83
CA LEU A 158 2.44 -12.77 -4.43
C LEU A 158 1.09 -12.86 -3.72
N TYR A 159 0.13 -12.03 -4.09
CA TYR A 159 -1.23 -12.06 -3.56
C TYR A 159 -1.91 -13.41 -3.83
N VAL A 160 -1.87 -13.89 -5.08
CA VAL A 160 -2.47 -15.18 -5.46
C VAL A 160 -1.74 -16.34 -4.77
N SER A 161 -0.41 -16.32 -4.78
CA SER A 161 0.38 -17.39 -4.16
C SER A 161 0.14 -17.47 -2.65
N PHE A 162 0.12 -16.34 -1.96
CA PHE A 162 -0.18 -16.26 -0.52
C PHE A 162 -1.61 -16.68 -0.20
N PHE A 163 -2.57 -16.25 -1.02
CA PHE A 163 -3.97 -16.67 -0.92
C PHE A 163 -4.11 -18.20 -1.03
N ILE A 164 -3.43 -18.83 -2.01
CA ILE A 164 -3.46 -20.29 -2.19
C ILE A 164 -2.82 -20.98 -0.97
N SER A 165 -1.65 -20.52 -0.51
CA SER A 165 -0.98 -21.07 0.68
C SER A 165 -1.88 -21.04 1.92
N VAL A 166 -2.51 -19.90 2.18
CA VAL A 166 -3.43 -19.72 3.31
C VAL A 166 -4.67 -20.59 3.15
N SER A 167 -5.24 -20.70 1.94
CA SER A 167 -6.41 -21.54 1.67
C SER A 167 -6.11 -23.03 1.91
N VAL A 168 -4.95 -23.52 1.45
CA VAL A 168 -4.49 -24.90 1.70
C VAL A 168 -4.28 -25.12 3.20
N TYR A 169 -3.67 -24.18 3.91
CA TYR A 169 -3.56 -24.25 5.38
C TYR A 169 -4.93 -24.37 6.05
N CYS A 170 -5.89 -23.56 5.63
CA CYS A 170 -7.23 -23.56 6.19
C CYS A 170 -7.94 -24.91 6.02
N LEU A 171 -7.73 -25.59 4.90
CA LEU A 171 -8.36 -26.87 4.60
C LEU A 171 -7.72 -28.05 5.34
N PHE A 172 -6.40 -28.10 5.43
CA PHE A 172 -5.68 -29.30 5.90
C PHE A 172 -5.08 -29.17 7.30
N PHE A 173 -4.61 -27.98 7.68
CA PHE A 173 -3.78 -27.80 8.87
C PHE A 173 -4.48 -27.02 10.00
N SER A 174 -5.68 -26.47 9.75
CA SER A 174 -6.47 -25.76 10.76
C SER A 174 -6.83 -26.64 11.98
N SER A 175 -6.95 -27.96 11.79
CA SER A 175 -7.27 -28.92 12.86
C SER A 175 -6.11 -29.22 13.81
N LEU A 176 -4.86 -28.86 13.47
CA LEU A 176 -3.65 -29.19 14.26
C LEU A 176 -3.36 -28.20 15.40
N ARG A 177 -4.40 -27.67 16.06
CA ARG A 177 -4.26 -26.72 17.18
C ARG A 177 -4.28 -27.43 18.51
N ILE A 178 -3.29 -27.16 19.35
CA ILE A 178 -3.25 -27.62 20.72
C ILE A 178 -4.10 -26.66 21.56
N LYS A 179 -4.97 -27.21 22.41
CA LYS A 179 -5.69 -26.39 23.41
C LYS A 179 -4.69 -26.01 24.50
N VAL A 180 -4.48 -24.72 24.72
CA VAL A 180 -3.59 -24.21 25.76
C VAL A 180 -4.23 -24.51 27.12
N GLN A 181 -3.60 -25.41 27.90
CA GLN A 181 -4.00 -25.70 29.28
C GLN A 181 -2.89 -25.30 30.25
N ASN A 182 -1.63 -25.58 29.90
CA ASN A 182 -0.46 -25.30 30.73
C ASN A 182 0.45 -24.23 30.12
N SER A 183 1.38 -23.69 30.93
CA SER A 183 2.38 -22.70 30.49
C SER A 183 3.34 -23.23 29.43
N LEU A 184 3.64 -24.53 29.47
CA LEU A 184 4.38 -25.22 28.40
C LEU A 184 3.56 -25.26 27.11
N ASP A 185 2.25 -25.50 27.18
CA ASP A 185 1.40 -25.52 25.99
C ASP A 185 1.31 -24.14 25.34
N LEU A 186 1.32 -23.07 26.14
CA LEU A 186 1.35 -21.71 25.63
C LEU A 186 2.66 -21.41 24.89
N LEU A 187 3.81 -21.80 25.46
CA LEU A 187 5.10 -21.63 24.82
C LEU A 187 5.22 -22.45 23.54
N VAL A 188 4.72 -23.70 23.57
CA VAL A 188 4.67 -24.58 22.40
C VAL A 188 3.74 -24.01 21.34
N GLU A 189 2.53 -23.55 21.67
CA GLU A 189 1.64 -22.93 20.70
C GLU A 189 2.19 -21.61 20.15
N ALA A 190 2.83 -20.78 20.96
CA ALA A 190 3.49 -19.56 20.48
C ALA A 190 4.60 -19.90 19.45
N TRP A 191 5.43 -20.90 19.75
CA TRP A 191 6.43 -21.41 18.81
C TRP A 191 5.80 -22.00 17.54
N LEU A 192 4.72 -22.78 17.67
CA LEU A 192 3.99 -23.33 16.54
C LEU A 192 3.35 -22.24 15.68
N VAL A 193 2.88 -21.13 16.26
CA VAL A 193 2.39 -19.98 15.50
C VAL A 193 3.50 -19.38 14.64
N PHE A 194 4.69 -19.13 15.21
CA PHE A 194 5.83 -18.65 14.42
C PHE A 194 6.21 -19.62 13.30
N LEU A 195 6.21 -20.92 13.59
CA LEU A 195 6.50 -21.97 12.61
C LEU A 195 5.43 -22.02 11.50
N ARG A 196 4.14 -21.95 11.83
CA ARG A 196 3.03 -21.93 10.87
C ARG A 196 3.14 -20.70 9.95
N VAL A 197 3.40 -19.52 10.51
CA VAL A 197 3.63 -18.29 9.74
C VAL A 197 4.84 -18.43 8.81
N GLY A 198 5.96 -18.95 9.31
CA GLY A 198 7.16 -19.20 8.52
C GLY A 198 6.93 -20.17 7.36
N ILE A 199 6.23 -21.29 7.61
CA ILE A 199 5.86 -22.27 6.58
C ILE A 199 5.00 -21.61 5.51
N ILE A 200 4.02 -20.80 5.88
CA ILE A 200 3.13 -20.16 4.91
C ILE A 200 3.89 -19.17 4.04
N ILE A 201 4.80 -18.38 4.62
CA ILE A 201 5.64 -17.46 3.84
C ILE A 201 6.50 -18.25 2.84
N CYS A 202 7.20 -19.29 3.29
CA CYS A 202 8.02 -20.14 2.43
C CYS A 202 7.18 -20.82 1.33
N ALA A 203 6.01 -21.36 1.68
CA ALA A 203 5.09 -21.96 0.73
C ALA A 203 4.59 -20.95 -0.30
N SER A 204 4.33 -19.70 0.10
CA SER A 204 3.88 -18.63 -0.80
C SER A 204 4.95 -18.27 -1.82
N ILE A 205 6.22 -18.20 -1.40
CA ILE A 205 7.36 -17.97 -2.30
C ILE A 205 7.53 -19.15 -3.25
N TYR A 206 7.40 -20.38 -2.75
CA TYR A 206 7.46 -21.59 -3.57
C TYR A 206 6.35 -21.65 -4.62
N PHE A 207 5.10 -21.42 -4.21
CA PHE A 207 3.97 -21.37 -5.15
C PHE A 207 4.10 -20.23 -6.15
N LYS A 208 4.61 -19.07 -5.75
CA LYS A 208 4.92 -17.99 -6.68
C LYS A 208 5.87 -18.48 -7.77
N LYS A 209 7.00 -19.09 -7.39
CA LYS A 209 7.97 -19.62 -8.35
C LYS A 209 7.32 -20.63 -9.30
N LEU A 210 6.53 -21.58 -8.76
CA LEU A 210 5.83 -22.59 -9.53
C LEU A 210 4.85 -21.98 -10.54
N ILE A 211 4.03 -21.03 -10.11
CA ILE A 211 3.05 -20.36 -10.98
C ILE A 211 3.76 -19.53 -12.06
N SER A 212 4.80 -18.78 -11.71
CA SER A 212 5.60 -18.00 -12.67
C SER A 212 6.25 -18.89 -13.72
N GLU A 213 6.79 -20.04 -13.33
CA GLU A 213 7.42 -21.01 -14.24
C GLU A 213 6.38 -21.72 -15.11
N PHE A 214 5.20 -22.03 -14.58
CA PHE A 214 4.08 -22.60 -15.33
C PHE A 214 3.51 -21.65 -16.39
N LEU A 215 3.47 -20.35 -16.10
CA LEU A 215 2.94 -19.32 -17.01
C LEU A 215 4.03 -18.69 -17.91
N ASP A 216 5.30 -19.08 -17.77
CA ASP A 216 6.47 -18.48 -18.44
C ASP A 216 6.55 -16.95 -18.25
N VAL A 217 6.24 -16.49 -17.03
CA VAL A 217 6.15 -15.07 -16.70
C VAL A 217 7.45 -14.60 -16.05
N GLN A 218 8.25 -13.83 -16.79
CA GLN A 218 9.45 -13.13 -16.28
C GLN A 218 9.14 -11.73 -15.69
N GLU A 219 7.87 -11.37 -15.55
CA GLU A 219 7.42 -9.98 -15.39
C GLU A 219 7.81 -9.35 -14.05
N ASP A 220 7.94 -10.14 -12.98
CA ASP A 220 8.13 -9.65 -11.59
C ASP A 220 9.58 -9.40 -11.14
N SER A 221 10.60 -9.69 -11.98
CA SER A 221 12.00 -9.51 -11.58
C SER A 221 12.31 -8.05 -11.22
N HIS A 222 11.70 -7.11 -11.93
CA HIS A 222 11.96 -5.67 -11.76
C HIS A 222 11.54 -5.11 -10.39
N ILE A 223 10.48 -5.64 -9.75
CA ILE A 223 10.05 -5.17 -8.43
C ILE A 223 11.06 -5.61 -7.37
N TRP A 224 11.55 -6.83 -7.47
CA TRP A 224 12.58 -7.32 -6.56
C TRP A 224 13.93 -6.66 -6.81
N GLU A 225 14.30 -6.44 -8.06
CA GLU A 225 15.47 -5.63 -8.44
C GLU A 225 15.35 -4.19 -7.91
N LEU A 226 14.16 -3.60 -7.91
CA LEU A 226 13.90 -2.29 -7.31
C LEU A 226 14.15 -2.30 -5.80
N PHE A 227 13.58 -3.26 -5.05
CA PHE A 227 13.86 -3.37 -3.62
C PHE A 227 15.34 -3.67 -3.37
N TYR A 228 15.96 -4.54 -4.15
CA TYR A 228 17.38 -4.85 -4.04
C TYR A 228 18.24 -3.60 -4.29
N SER A 229 17.94 -2.79 -5.32
CA SER A 229 18.63 -1.53 -5.60
C SER A 229 18.45 -0.46 -4.52
N LYS A 230 17.38 -0.55 -3.72
CA LYS A 230 17.17 0.35 -2.57
C LYS A 230 18.02 -0.02 -1.36
N PHE A 231 18.30 -1.31 -1.18
CA PHE A 231 19.06 -1.84 -0.05
C PHE A 231 20.52 -2.20 -0.38
N SER A 232 20.93 -2.08 -1.65
CA SER A 232 22.27 -2.41 -2.13
C SER A 232 22.73 -1.39 -3.18
N ASP A 233 23.98 -1.51 -3.63
CA ASP A 233 24.54 -0.65 -4.68
C ASP A 233 24.14 -1.05 -6.12
N TYR A 234 23.21 -2.00 -6.28
CA TYR A 234 22.76 -2.45 -7.60
C TYR A 234 22.02 -1.34 -8.36
N LYS A 235 22.44 -1.04 -9.58
CA LYS A 235 21.83 -0.02 -10.45
C LYS A 235 21.69 -0.56 -11.87
N SER A 236 20.48 -0.53 -12.40
CA SER A 236 20.18 -0.77 -13.82
C SER A 236 19.33 0.37 -14.37
N PHE A 237 19.26 0.49 -15.70
CA PHE A 237 18.38 1.46 -16.36
C PHE A 237 16.94 1.41 -15.82
N HIS A 238 16.41 0.19 -15.64
CA HIS A 238 15.05 -0.03 -15.15
C HIS A 238 14.89 0.41 -13.69
N THR A 239 15.83 0.06 -12.80
CA THR A 239 15.74 0.46 -11.39
C THR A 239 15.92 1.98 -11.23
N LEU A 240 16.85 2.58 -11.97
CA LEU A 240 17.12 4.01 -11.93
C LEU A 240 15.93 4.85 -12.43
N MET A 241 15.17 4.36 -13.42
CA MET A 241 13.93 5.02 -13.85
C MET A 241 12.93 5.19 -12.70
N TYR A 242 12.90 4.24 -11.75
CA TYR A 242 12.06 4.33 -10.56
C TYR A 242 12.73 5.08 -9.41
N THR A 243 13.97 4.75 -9.05
CA THR A 243 14.66 5.34 -7.88
C THR A 243 15.02 6.82 -8.07
N CYS A 244 15.16 7.30 -9.32
CA CYS A 244 15.37 8.72 -9.61
C CYS A 244 14.08 9.56 -9.54
N SER A 245 12.91 8.93 -9.42
CA SER A 245 11.65 9.64 -9.22
C SER A 245 11.39 9.84 -7.73
N GLU A 246 11.10 11.09 -7.32
CA GLU A 246 10.74 11.45 -5.95
C GLU A 246 9.56 10.63 -5.39
N VAL A 247 8.73 10.06 -6.28
CA VAL A 247 7.55 9.26 -5.92
C VAL A 247 7.93 7.91 -5.28
N TYR A 248 9.04 7.32 -5.70
CA TYR A 248 9.52 6.02 -5.19
C TYR A 248 10.64 6.16 -4.17
N ASP A 249 11.00 7.37 -3.77
CA ASP A 249 12.01 7.61 -2.74
C ASP A 249 11.49 7.21 -1.34
N TYR A 250 12.37 7.21 -0.35
CA TYR A 250 12.01 7.06 1.06
C TYR A 250 11.10 8.19 1.54
N LEU A 251 10.36 7.96 2.63
CA LEU A 251 9.49 8.99 3.20
C LEU A 251 10.33 10.22 3.66
N PRO A 252 10.06 11.43 3.14
CA PRO A 252 10.85 12.60 3.50
C PRO A 252 10.58 13.02 4.94
N TRP A 253 11.62 13.47 5.64
CA TRP A 253 11.52 13.99 7.01
C TRP A 253 10.56 15.17 7.15
N ALA A 254 10.38 15.97 6.08
CA ALA A 254 9.41 17.06 6.04
C ALA A 254 7.97 16.56 6.24
N THR A 255 7.59 15.41 5.65
CA THR A 255 6.26 14.83 5.85
C THR A 255 6.06 14.44 7.32
N ILE A 256 7.05 13.81 7.96
CA ILE A 256 6.96 13.48 9.40
C ILE A 256 6.81 14.75 10.24
N GLY A 257 7.55 15.82 9.92
CA GLY A 257 7.42 17.13 10.57
C GLY A 257 6.02 17.73 10.44
N ASN A 258 5.41 17.68 9.25
CA ASN A 258 4.05 18.15 9.01
C ASN A 258 3.01 17.34 9.82
N LEU A 259 3.16 16.02 9.87
CA LEU A 259 2.27 15.12 10.61
C LEU A 259 2.40 15.27 12.14
N LEU A 260 3.57 15.67 12.62
CA LEU A 260 3.79 16.06 14.02
C LEU A 260 3.13 17.43 14.31
N LYS A 261 3.28 18.42 13.41
CA LYS A 261 2.65 19.75 13.54
C LYS A 261 1.12 19.65 13.59
N SER A 262 0.53 18.75 12.80
CA SER A 262 -0.92 18.51 12.81
C SER A 262 -1.42 17.61 13.95
N PHE A 263 -0.53 17.19 14.86
CA PHE A 263 -0.81 16.29 15.99
C PHE A 263 -1.35 14.90 15.59
N LEU A 264 -1.24 14.52 14.31
CA LEU A 264 -1.71 13.21 13.83
C LEU A 264 -0.90 12.05 14.42
N ILE A 265 0.44 12.13 14.33
CA ILE A 265 1.33 11.09 14.88
C ILE A 265 1.17 10.97 16.41
N PRO A 266 1.21 12.07 17.19
CA PRO A 266 0.96 12.01 18.63
C PRO A 266 -0.37 11.35 18.99
N PHE A 267 -1.45 11.67 18.27
CA PHE A 267 -2.75 11.05 18.52
C PHE A 267 -2.76 9.56 18.16
N ALA A 268 -2.17 9.16 17.04
CA ALA A 268 -2.11 7.75 16.65
C ALA A 268 -1.33 6.92 17.68
N ILE A 269 -0.17 7.41 18.16
CA ILE A 269 0.63 6.75 19.19
C ILE A 269 -0.13 6.70 20.51
N PHE A 270 -0.67 7.84 20.96
CA PHE A 270 -1.43 7.91 22.22
C PHE A 270 -2.64 6.96 22.22
N ASN A 271 -3.42 6.91 21.14
CA ASN A 271 -4.56 6.01 21.03
C ASN A 271 -4.12 4.53 21.00
N THR A 272 -3.04 4.21 20.29
CA THR A 272 -2.52 2.83 20.26
C THR A 272 -2.11 2.38 21.66
N LEU A 273 -1.39 3.23 22.41
CA LEU A 273 -1.00 2.94 23.80
C LEU A 273 -2.22 2.81 24.71
N ASN A 274 -3.23 3.67 24.57
CA ASN A 274 -4.46 3.62 25.37
C ASN A 274 -5.24 2.32 25.12
N VAL A 275 -5.38 1.90 23.87
CA VAL A 275 -6.07 0.66 23.51
C VAL A 275 -5.32 -0.56 24.07
N VAL A 276 -4.00 -0.61 23.95
CA VAL A 276 -3.18 -1.69 24.51
C VAL A 276 -3.28 -1.72 26.03
N ASN A 277 -3.22 -0.56 26.69
CA ASN A 277 -3.38 -0.47 28.14
C ASN A 277 -4.79 -0.91 28.58
N TYR A 278 -5.83 -0.53 27.84
CA TYR A 278 -7.21 -0.96 28.10
C TYR A 278 -7.35 -2.49 28.01
N TRP A 279 -6.81 -3.13 26.97
CA TRP A 279 -6.84 -4.60 26.85
C TRP A 279 -6.07 -5.27 27.98
N TYR A 280 -4.89 -4.75 28.33
CA TYR A 280 -4.07 -5.27 29.43
C TYR A 280 -4.84 -5.24 30.76
N GLN A 281 -5.49 -4.12 31.06
CA GLN A 281 -6.16 -3.91 32.34
C GLN A 281 -7.48 -4.68 32.43
N ARG A 282 -8.24 -4.75 31.33
CA ARG A 282 -9.45 -5.58 31.26
C ARG A 282 -9.13 -7.07 31.49
N ALA A 283 -7.99 -7.54 31.01
CA ALA A 283 -7.52 -8.89 31.30
C ALA A 283 -7.20 -9.09 32.79
N LEU A 284 -6.58 -8.10 33.45
CA LEU A 284 -6.33 -8.11 34.90
C LEU A 284 -7.63 -8.10 35.71
N ASP A 285 -8.57 -7.20 35.39
CA ASP A 285 -9.87 -7.11 36.07
C ASP A 285 -10.63 -8.43 35.96
N THR A 286 -10.55 -9.11 34.81
CA THR A 286 -11.19 -10.42 34.62
C THR A 286 -10.57 -11.49 35.52
N ILE A 287 -9.24 -11.49 35.67
CA ILE A 287 -8.53 -12.40 36.57
C ILE A 287 -8.91 -12.14 38.02
N ASP A 288 -8.97 -10.87 38.44
CA ASP A 288 -9.29 -10.51 39.82
C ASP A 288 -10.75 -10.88 40.17
N ASN A 289 -11.69 -10.67 39.25
CA ASN A 289 -13.07 -11.12 39.40
C ASN A 289 -13.21 -12.65 39.47
N GLU A 290 -12.39 -13.40 38.72
CA GLU A 290 -12.36 -14.87 38.81
C GLU A 290 -11.82 -15.34 40.17
N LYS A 291 -10.76 -14.70 40.69
CA LYS A 291 -10.22 -14.98 42.02
C LYS A 291 -11.19 -14.63 43.16
N GLU A 292 -11.99 -13.59 43.02
CA GLU A 292 -13.03 -13.25 43.99
C GLU A 292 -14.15 -14.30 44.01
N LYS A 293 -14.59 -14.77 42.85
CA LYS A 293 -15.60 -15.84 42.75
C LYS A 293 -15.13 -17.18 43.33
N GLU A 294 -13.85 -17.52 43.20
CA GLU A 294 -13.29 -18.75 43.81
C GLU A 294 -13.23 -18.68 45.34
N LYS A 295 -13.06 -17.47 45.92
CA LYS A 295 -13.03 -17.27 47.37
C LYS A 295 -14.42 -17.32 48.02
N GLU A 296 -15.49 -17.14 47.27
CA GLU A 296 -16.87 -17.15 47.77
C GLU A 296 -17.53 -18.54 47.79
N VAL A 297 -16.86 -19.60 47.29
CA VAL A 297 -17.35 -20.98 47.40
C VAL A 297 -17.02 -21.52 48.80
N PRO A 298 -18.02 -21.84 49.65
CA PRO A 298 -17.75 -22.26 51.03
C PRO A 298 -17.12 -23.66 51.05
N VAL A 299 -15.94 -23.74 51.67
CA VAL A 299 -15.26 -25.00 52.02
C VAL A 299 -16.12 -25.72 53.05
N GLN A 300 -16.53 -26.94 52.71
CA GLN A 300 -17.17 -27.87 53.63
C GLN A 300 -16.04 -28.53 54.42
N ASP A 301 -15.88 -28.13 55.68
CA ASP A 301 -14.86 -28.65 56.61
C ASP A 301 -15.17 -30.11 56.95
N ASP A 302 -14.26 -31.03 56.61
CA ASP A 302 -14.15 -32.33 57.27
C ASP A 302 -12.83 -32.33 58.06
N ASP A 303 -12.98 -32.31 59.38
CA ASP A 303 -11.96 -32.56 60.40
C ASP A 303 -11.35 -33.97 60.24
N ASP A 304 -10.02 -34.12 60.29
CA ASP A 304 -9.37 -34.97 61.30
C ASP A 304 -7.84 -34.73 61.40
N SER A 305 -7.33 -35.11 62.55
CA SER A 305 -6.17 -34.74 63.34
C SER A 305 -4.83 -35.45 63.03
N GLY A 306 -3.72 -34.96 63.61
CA GLY A 306 -2.60 -35.84 64.03
C GLY A 306 -1.13 -35.39 63.86
N ILE A 307 -0.61 -34.66 64.86
CA ILE A 307 0.71 -34.77 65.57
C ILE A 307 2.07 -34.83 64.80
N GLU A 308 2.87 -33.80 65.12
CA GLU A 308 4.34 -33.59 65.26
C GLU A 308 5.41 -34.61 64.81
N ASN A 309 6.49 -34.10 64.17
CA ASN A 309 7.83 -34.09 64.79
C ASN A 309 8.87 -33.20 64.07
N ASN A 310 9.80 -32.66 64.86
CA ASN A 310 10.70 -31.56 64.53
C ASN A 310 12.16 -32.07 64.41
N THR A 311 12.77 -32.06 63.22
CA THR A 311 14.24 -32.08 63.01
C THR A 311 14.58 -31.58 61.59
N ASN A 312 15.67 -30.81 61.44
CA ASN A 312 16.31 -30.29 60.20
C ASN A 312 16.09 -28.80 59.90
N THR A 313 16.74 -27.91 60.66
CA THR A 313 16.58 -26.44 60.55
C THR A 313 17.58 -25.76 59.60
N THR A 314 18.53 -26.46 58.98
CA THR A 314 19.56 -25.85 58.11
C THR A 314 19.43 -26.23 56.63
N ASP A 315 19.03 -27.45 56.27
CA ASP A 315 18.73 -27.84 54.87
C ASP A 315 17.37 -27.29 54.37
N ASN A 316 16.43 -27.05 55.29
CA ASN A 316 15.12 -26.52 54.97
C ASN A 316 15.17 -25.07 54.46
N LYS A 317 16.20 -24.26 54.78
CA LYS A 317 16.30 -22.87 54.26
C LYS A 317 16.73 -22.80 52.79
N LEU A 318 17.55 -23.74 52.31
CA LEU A 318 17.96 -23.84 50.90
C LEU A 318 16.88 -24.53 50.05
N LYS A 319 16.22 -25.59 50.57
CA LYS A 319 15.03 -26.19 49.95
C LYS A 319 13.83 -25.25 49.93
N LYS A 320 13.59 -24.45 50.98
CA LYS A 320 12.50 -23.46 51.02
C LYS A 320 12.77 -22.26 50.13
N ARG A 321 14.03 -21.87 49.88
CA ARG A 321 14.41 -20.86 48.87
C ARG A 321 14.35 -21.38 47.43
N LYS A 322 14.70 -22.66 47.18
CA LYS A 322 14.51 -23.29 45.87
C LYS A 322 13.03 -23.52 45.58
N ASN A 323 12.29 -24.07 46.54
CA ASN A 323 10.84 -24.20 46.45
C ASN A 323 10.21 -22.83 46.27
N SER A 324 10.49 -21.80 47.09
CA SER A 324 9.89 -20.47 46.88
C SER A 324 10.19 -19.88 45.50
N LYS A 325 11.37 -20.14 44.92
CA LYS A 325 11.72 -19.64 43.58
C LYS A 325 11.01 -20.43 42.48
N GLU A 326 10.88 -21.76 42.64
CA GLU A 326 10.06 -22.62 41.77
C GLU A 326 8.56 -22.37 41.92
N THR A 327 8.07 -22.02 43.12
CA THR A 327 6.68 -21.64 43.37
C THR A 327 6.38 -20.27 42.77
N ILE A 328 7.28 -19.29 42.90
CA ILE A 328 7.15 -17.98 42.24
C ILE A 328 7.22 -18.11 40.71
N ASP A 329 8.09 -18.96 40.18
CA ASP A 329 8.19 -19.20 38.73
C ASP A 329 6.99 -20.00 38.18
N ASN A 330 6.39 -20.90 38.95
CA ASN A 330 5.14 -21.59 38.59
C ASN A 330 3.92 -20.67 38.73
N GLU A 331 3.80 -19.88 39.81
CA GLU A 331 2.72 -18.88 39.96
C GLU A 331 2.76 -17.83 38.85
N ASN A 332 3.94 -17.34 38.47
CA ASN A 332 4.08 -16.40 37.35
C ASN A 332 3.72 -17.02 36.00
N LYS A 333 4.02 -18.32 35.81
CA LYS A 333 3.68 -19.07 34.59
C LYS A 333 2.18 -19.36 34.49
N ASP A 334 1.54 -19.71 35.60
CA ASP A 334 0.09 -19.92 35.66
C ASP A 334 -0.65 -18.59 35.50
N PHE A 335 -0.15 -17.51 36.12
CA PHE A 335 -0.67 -16.17 35.91
C PHE A 335 -0.63 -15.74 34.44
N LEU A 336 0.47 -16.01 33.72
CA LEU A 336 0.62 -15.66 32.31
C LEU A 336 -0.37 -16.44 31.43
N VAL A 337 -0.61 -17.73 31.71
CA VAL A 337 -1.61 -18.53 30.99
C VAL A 337 -3.02 -18.01 31.22
N THR A 338 -3.37 -17.72 32.48
CA THR A 338 -4.68 -17.16 32.83
C THR A 338 -4.87 -15.77 32.21
N PHE A 339 -3.82 -14.94 32.19
CA PHE A 339 -3.82 -13.63 31.54
C PHE A 339 -4.05 -13.72 30.03
N VAL A 340 -3.36 -14.60 29.32
CA VAL A 340 -3.56 -14.76 27.87
C VAL A 340 -4.97 -15.27 27.56
N ARG A 341 -5.54 -16.10 28.44
CA ARG A 341 -6.91 -16.59 28.29
C ARG A 341 -7.97 -15.51 28.57
N SER A 342 -7.69 -14.58 29.48
CA SER A 342 -8.60 -13.47 29.81
C SER A 342 -8.47 -12.26 28.87
N LEU A 343 -7.51 -12.27 27.95
CA LEU A 343 -7.27 -11.19 27.00
C LEU A 343 -8.34 -11.15 25.89
N ASP A 344 -9.36 -10.31 26.10
CA ASP A 344 -10.43 -10.06 25.12
C ASP A 344 -10.06 -8.88 24.20
N ILE A 345 -9.48 -9.19 23.03
CA ILE A 345 -9.07 -8.19 22.03
C ILE A 345 -10.20 -7.93 21.05
N GLU A 346 -10.58 -6.67 20.93
CA GLU A 346 -11.55 -6.22 19.93
C GLU A 346 -10.98 -6.36 18.50
N PRO A 347 -11.51 -7.27 17.68
CA PRO A 347 -10.83 -7.68 16.44
C PRO A 347 -10.74 -6.56 15.40
N HIS A 348 -11.79 -5.74 15.27
CA HIS A 348 -11.83 -4.64 14.30
C HIS A 348 -10.84 -3.50 14.66
N VAL A 349 -10.61 -3.25 15.95
CA VAL A 349 -9.62 -2.26 16.42
C VAL A 349 -8.20 -2.80 16.23
N PHE A 350 -7.97 -4.07 16.58
CA PHE A 350 -6.68 -4.72 16.33
C PHE A 350 -6.33 -4.70 14.84
N TYR A 351 -7.28 -5.04 13.97
CA TYR A 351 -7.11 -4.96 12.51
C TYR A 351 -6.70 -3.55 12.09
N GLY A 352 -7.43 -2.52 12.54
CA GLY A 352 -7.14 -1.13 12.18
C GLY A 352 -5.74 -0.64 12.62
N ILE A 353 -5.28 -1.05 13.80
CA ILE A 353 -3.95 -0.72 14.33
C ILE A 353 -2.86 -1.51 13.59
N ALA A 354 -3.07 -2.82 13.37
CA ALA A 354 -2.13 -3.65 12.63
C ALA A 354 -1.94 -3.15 11.18
N GLN A 355 -3.03 -2.76 10.52
CA GLN A 355 -3.01 -2.16 9.18
C GLN A 355 -2.19 -0.86 9.17
N MET A 356 -2.31 -0.02 10.20
CA MET A 356 -1.55 1.21 10.34
C MET A 356 -0.04 0.94 10.40
N PHE A 357 0.39 -0.05 11.19
CA PHE A 357 1.80 -0.41 11.30
C PHE A 357 2.37 -0.98 9.99
N VAL A 358 1.63 -1.88 9.34
CA VAL A 358 2.07 -2.47 8.06
C VAL A 358 2.17 -1.39 6.97
N TYR A 359 1.17 -0.49 6.88
CA TYR A 359 1.24 0.64 5.96
C TYR A 359 2.34 1.64 6.32
N GLY A 360 2.65 1.83 7.60
CA GLY A 360 3.79 2.62 8.03
C GLY A 360 5.11 2.05 7.52
N ALA A 361 5.33 0.74 7.66
CA ALA A 361 6.51 0.06 7.12
C ALA A 361 6.60 0.21 5.59
N MET A 362 5.48 0.06 4.88
CA MET A 362 5.42 0.26 3.43
C MET A 362 5.71 1.72 3.02
N ALA A 363 5.17 2.70 3.76
CA ALA A 363 5.35 4.12 3.50
C ALA A 363 6.79 4.59 3.72
N VAL A 364 7.50 4.02 4.70
CA VAL A 364 8.94 4.28 4.90
C VAL A 364 9.73 3.88 3.66
N LEU A 365 9.41 2.74 3.04
CA LEU A 365 10.11 2.23 1.87
C LEU A 365 9.78 2.97 0.57
N VAL A 366 8.52 3.42 0.42
CA VAL A 366 8.01 4.06 -0.80
C VAL A 366 7.12 5.24 -0.43
N MET A 367 7.57 6.46 -0.73
CA MET A 367 6.84 7.70 -0.43
C MET A 367 5.42 7.71 -0.99
N ARG A 368 5.19 7.13 -2.17
CA ARG A 368 3.86 6.97 -2.77
C ARG A 368 2.84 6.28 -1.84
N LEU A 369 3.28 5.34 -1.00
CA LEU A 369 2.41 4.57 -0.12
C LEU A 369 2.04 5.30 1.18
N LYS A 370 2.55 6.52 1.40
CA LYS A 370 2.16 7.36 2.55
C LYS A 370 0.66 7.64 2.61
N LEU A 371 -0.03 7.67 1.45
CA LEU A 371 -1.48 7.84 1.41
C LEU A 371 -2.22 6.78 2.24
N LEU A 372 -1.72 5.53 2.23
CA LEU A 372 -2.29 4.41 2.99
C LEU A 372 -2.05 4.63 4.49
N PHE A 373 -0.82 4.97 4.84
CA PHE A 373 -0.39 5.14 6.23
C PHE A 373 -1.08 6.32 6.91
N VAL A 374 -1.08 7.50 6.28
CA VAL A 374 -1.67 8.71 6.84
C VAL A 374 -3.19 8.57 6.98
N THR A 375 -3.86 7.95 6.01
CA THR A 375 -5.32 7.75 6.11
C THR A 375 -5.68 6.81 7.24
N GLN A 376 -4.92 5.73 7.44
CA GLN A 376 -5.16 4.82 8.55
C GLN A 376 -4.87 5.48 9.90
N MET A 377 -3.86 6.37 9.99
CA MET A 377 -3.65 7.18 11.20
C MET A 377 -4.84 8.11 11.48
N CYS A 378 -5.45 8.72 10.46
CA CYS A 378 -6.66 9.55 10.65
C CYS A 378 -7.86 8.73 11.15
N ILE A 379 -7.98 7.47 10.73
CA ILE A 379 -9.04 6.58 11.22
C ILE A 379 -8.78 6.19 12.68
N VAL A 380 -7.54 5.80 13.00
CA VAL A 380 -7.11 5.42 14.36
C VAL A 380 -7.16 6.61 15.33
N SER A 381 -6.92 7.84 14.87
CA SER A 381 -7.01 9.02 15.72
C SER A 381 -8.42 9.27 16.26
N GLY A 382 -9.46 8.84 15.51
CA GLY A 382 -10.86 8.88 15.93
C GLY A 382 -11.13 8.12 17.23
N LEU A 383 -10.30 7.13 17.59
CA LEU A 383 -10.39 6.40 18.87
C LEU A 383 -10.23 7.30 20.10
N LEU A 384 -9.62 8.47 19.94
CA LEU A 384 -9.52 9.48 21.00
C LEU A 384 -10.90 9.89 21.52
N MET A 385 -11.90 9.84 20.63
CA MET A 385 -13.26 10.26 20.91
C MET A 385 -14.13 9.15 21.53
N ASN A 386 -13.54 7.99 21.86
CA ASN A 386 -14.22 6.90 22.53
C ASN A 386 -14.01 7.00 24.05
N THR A 387 -15.11 7.13 24.79
CA THR A 387 -15.06 7.23 26.25
C THR A 387 -14.57 5.95 26.92
N LYS A 388 -14.68 4.77 26.27
CA LYS A 388 -14.27 3.48 26.84
C LYS A 388 -12.78 3.40 27.13
N TYR A 389 -11.95 3.80 26.16
CA TYR A 389 -10.49 3.74 26.32
C TYR A 389 -9.97 4.88 27.22
N LEU A 390 -10.69 6.00 27.29
CA LEU A 390 -10.28 7.19 28.05
C LEU A 390 -10.74 7.16 29.52
N SER A 391 -11.91 6.58 29.83
CA SER A 391 -12.42 6.46 31.20
C SER A 391 -11.51 5.64 32.11
N PHE A 392 -10.64 4.82 31.51
CA PHE A 392 -9.69 3.99 32.21
C PHE A 392 -8.52 4.80 32.82
N ILE A 393 -8.04 5.84 32.13
CA ILE A 393 -6.92 6.70 32.62
C ILE A 393 -7.40 7.72 33.67
N LEU A 394 -8.68 8.10 33.64
CA LEU A 394 -9.31 9.00 34.61
C LEU A 394 -10.34 8.22 35.45
N PRO A 395 -9.90 7.27 36.31
CA PRO A 395 -10.79 6.38 37.07
C PRO A 395 -11.71 7.14 38.03
N ASN A 396 -11.32 8.35 38.43
CA ASN A 396 -12.16 9.21 39.24
C ASN A 396 -13.26 9.87 38.38
N LYS A 397 -14.52 9.47 38.60
CA LYS A 397 -15.73 10.05 37.97
C LYS A 397 -15.80 11.58 38.03
N LYS A 398 -15.11 12.22 38.98
CA LYS A 398 -14.98 13.68 39.08
C LYS A 398 -14.23 14.30 37.88
N TYR A 399 -13.23 13.61 37.33
CA TYR A 399 -12.44 14.12 36.21
C TYR A 399 -13.06 13.88 34.83
N MET A 400 -14.04 12.97 34.73
CA MET A 400 -14.83 12.75 33.50
C MET A 400 -15.51 14.04 33.02
N LYS A 401 -15.85 14.96 33.93
CA LYS A 401 -16.45 16.28 33.59
C LYS A 401 -15.48 17.21 32.83
N TYR A 402 -14.17 17.02 32.95
CA TYR A 402 -13.16 17.86 32.30
C TYR A 402 -12.69 17.30 30.94
N ILE A 403 -13.11 16.09 30.54
CA ILE A 403 -12.76 15.47 29.25
C ILE A 403 -13.07 16.39 28.04
N PRO A 404 -14.25 17.05 27.94
CA PRO A 404 -14.54 17.94 26.82
C PRO A 404 -13.58 19.14 26.74
N ILE A 405 -13.11 19.64 27.88
CA ILE A 405 -12.17 20.75 27.96
C ILE A 405 -10.79 20.31 27.47
N VAL A 406 -10.36 19.12 27.90
CA VAL A 406 -9.11 18.50 27.46
C VAL A 406 -9.13 18.28 25.94
N TRP A 407 -10.24 17.77 25.40
CA TRP A 407 -10.41 17.62 23.95
C TRP A 407 -10.37 18.96 23.22
N GLY A 408 -11.03 19.98 23.75
CA GLY A 408 -10.97 21.35 23.21
C GLY A 408 -9.54 21.86 23.07
N ILE A 409 -8.69 21.64 24.07
CA ILE A 409 -7.27 22.05 24.04
C ILE A 409 -6.49 21.24 23.00
N PHE A 410 -6.66 19.92 22.96
CA PHE A 410 -5.96 19.06 22.01
C PHE A 410 -6.40 19.28 20.55
N LEU A 411 -7.61 19.78 20.30
CA LEU A 411 -8.09 20.08 18.95
C LEU A 411 -7.55 21.40 18.38
N VAL A 412 -7.01 22.32 19.20
CA VAL A 412 -6.51 23.63 18.73
C VAL A 412 -5.45 23.49 17.63
N PRO A 413 -4.38 22.68 17.77
CA PRO A 413 -3.38 22.50 16.72
C PRO A 413 -3.96 21.92 15.43
N VAL A 414 -4.96 21.02 15.55
CA VAL A 414 -5.64 20.41 14.40
C VAL A 414 -6.43 21.47 13.63
N CYS A 415 -7.16 22.34 14.33
CA CYS A 415 -7.91 23.43 13.71
C CYS A 415 -6.99 24.45 13.02
N ILE A 416 -5.84 24.77 13.62
CA ILE A 416 -4.85 25.67 12.99
C ILE A 416 -4.33 25.04 11.69
N ALA A 417 -3.89 23.78 11.75
CA ALA A 417 -3.41 23.06 10.58
C ALA A 417 -4.47 22.93 9.47
N LEU A 418 -5.74 22.71 9.86
CA LEU A 418 -6.87 22.69 8.93
C LEU A 418 -7.01 24.04 8.21
N LEU A 419 -7.04 25.15 8.95
CA LEU A 419 -7.23 26.47 8.36
C LEU A 419 -6.06 26.86 7.46
N GLU A 420 -4.82 26.62 7.88
CA GLU A 420 -3.62 26.86 7.07
C GLU A 420 -3.67 26.08 5.75
N ASN A 421 -3.96 24.77 5.81
CA ASN A 421 -3.96 23.93 4.62
C ASN A 421 -5.16 24.20 3.72
N VAL A 422 -6.36 24.39 4.25
CA VAL A 422 -7.53 24.74 3.42
C VAL A 422 -7.34 26.10 2.75
N ALA A 423 -6.79 27.10 3.46
CA ALA A 423 -6.47 28.40 2.86
C ALA A 423 -5.42 28.28 1.75
N LYS A 424 -4.38 27.47 1.97
CA LYS A 424 -3.35 27.21 0.96
C LYS A 424 -3.92 26.47 -0.25
N GLU A 425 -4.66 25.39 -0.05
CA GLU A 425 -5.18 24.57 -1.13
C GLU A 425 -6.28 25.30 -1.93
N SER A 426 -7.15 26.05 -1.26
CA SER A 426 -8.17 26.87 -1.93
C SER A 426 -7.58 28.05 -2.74
N SER A 427 -6.32 28.44 -2.48
CA SER A 427 -5.64 29.47 -3.26
C SER A 427 -5.19 28.99 -4.65
N TYR A 428 -5.10 27.68 -4.86
CA TYR A 428 -4.80 27.09 -6.17
C TYR A 428 -6.05 27.06 -7.05
N ILE A 429 -6.43 28.22 -7.60
CA ILE A 429 -7.47 28.34 -8.62
C ILE A 429 -6.79 28.33 -9.99
N GLY A 430 -6.84 27.20 -10.69
CA GLY A 430 -6.33 27.08 -12.06
C GLY A 430 -6.95 25.88 -12.78
N GLN A 431 -7.33 26.06 -14.03
CA GLN A 431 -7.67 24.94 -14.92
C GLN A 431 -6.36 24.26 -15.35
N PHE A 432 -6.32 22.92 -15.35
CA PHE A 432 -5.22 22.19 -15.96
C PHE A 432 -5.15 22.56 -17.44
N SER A 433 -4.09 23.30 -17.83
CA SER A 433 -3.89 23.80 -19.19
C SER A 433 -2.46 23.50 -19.59
N ASP A 434 -2.27 22.67 -20.62
CA ASP A 434 -0.98 22.40 -21.24
C ASP A 434 -1.09 22.71 -22.74
N PRO A 435 -1.04 24.00 -23.15
CA PRO A 435 -1.19 24.40 -24.54
C PRO A 435 -0.18 23.73 -25.49
N PRO A 436 1.11 23.55 -25.14
CA PRO A 436 2.06 22.81 -25.97
C PRO A 436 1.66 21.35 -26.24
N LEU A 437 1.05 20.68 -25.26
CA LEU A 437 0.53 19.32 -25.45
C LEU A 437 -0.72 19.31 -26.33
N GLU A 438 -1.64 20.25 -26.12
CA GLU A 438 -2.87 20.38 -26.92
C GLU A 438 -2.56 20.67 -28.39
N GLU A 439 -1.60 21.56 -28.67
CA GLU A 439 -1.14 21.87 -30.02
C GLU A 439 -0.57 20.63 -30.72
N LEU A 440 0.28 19.86 -30.02
CA LEU A 440 0.83 18.61 -30.54
C LEU A 440 -0.27 17.59 -30.86
N LEU A 441 -1.23 17.39 -29.95
CA LEU A 441 -2.31 16.43 -30.13
C LEU A 441 -3.25 16.81 -31.29
N THR A 442 -3.51 18.11 -31.44
CA THR A 442 -4.30 18.64 -32.54
C THR A 442 -3.58 18.43 -33.87
N TRP A 443 -2.29 18.76 -33.93
CA TRP A 443 -1.46 18.51 -35.12
C TRP A 443 -1.42 17.03 -35.49
N ILE A 444 -1.22 16.12 -34.53
CA ILE A 444 -1.24 14.67 -34.78
C ILE A 444 -2.58 14.25 -35.39
N THR A 445 -3.69 14.76 -34.87
CA THR A 445 -5.03 14.37 -35.32
C THR A 445 -5.30 14.83 -36.75
N GLU A 446 -4.87 16.04 -37.10
CA GLU A 446 -5.15 16.69 -38.39
C GLU A 446 -4.17 16.31 -39.51
N HIS A 447 -2.88 16.11 -39.19
CA HIS A 447 -1.80 16.03 -40.18
C HIS A 447 -1.19 14.64 -40.34
N THR A 448 -1.64 13.62 -39.59
CA THR A 448 -1.05 12.28 -39.63
C THR A 448 -2.06 11.19 -39.95
N GLU A 449 -1.61 10.15 -40.65
CA GLU A 449 -2.42 9.00 -41.03
C GLU A 449 -2.88 8.18 -39.79
N PRO A 450 -4.10 7.61 -39.79
CA PRO A 450 -4.63 6.87 -38.64
C PRO A 450 -3.79 5.65 -38.22
N LEU A 451 -3.07 5.03 -39.15
CA LEU A 451 -2.24 3.85 -38.90
C LEU A 451 -0.79 4.18 -38.51
N SER A 452 -0.43 5.47 -38.43
CA SER A 452 0.94 5.88 -38.10
C SER A 452 1.26 5.63 -36.63
N ALA A 453 2.40 4.97 -36.39
CA ALA A 453 2.84 4.59 -35.05
C ALA A 453 3.77 5.65 -34.45
N PHE A 454 3.47 6.07 -33.22
CA PHE A 454 4.25 7.07 -32.49
C PHE A 454 5.12 6.44 -31.41
N ALA A 455 6.36 6.91 -31.30
CA ALA A 455 7.27 6.61 -30.21
C ALA A 455 7.65 7.89 -29.45
N GLY A 456 7.71 7.80 -28.13
CA GLY A 456 8.14 8.89 -27.25
C GLY A 456 8.12 8.44 -25.79
N SER A 457 8.07 9.39 -24.85
CA SER A 457 7.91 9.04 -23.44
C SER A 457 6.57 8.38 -23.15
N MET A 458 6.52 7.54 -22.11
CA MET A 458 5.29 6.84 -21.73
C MET A 458 4.11 7.79 -21.43
N PRO A 459 4.27 8.90 -20.66
CA PRO A 459 3.18 9.82 -20.37
C PRO A 459 2.62 10.48 -21.65
N LEU A 460 3.51 10.85 -22.57
CA LEU A 460 3.14 11.46 -23.83
C LEU A 460 2.36 10.49 -24.71
N MET A 461 2.85 9.26 -24.86
CA MET A 461 2.16 8.24 -25.66
C MET A 461 0.78 7.88 -25.08
N ALA A 462 0.61 7.91 -23.75
CA ALA A 462 -0.70 7.75 -23.14
C ALA A 462 -1.69 8.85 -23.62
N ALA A 463 -1.23 10.10 -23.68
CA ALA A 463 -2.02 11.22 -24.15
C ALA A 463 -2.35 11.13 -25.64
N VAL A 464 -1.39 10.70 -26.48
CA VAL A 464 -1.58 10.46 -27.92
C VAL A 464 -2.61 9.35 -28.17
N LEU A 465 -2.49 8.22 -27.47
CA LEU A 465 -3.42 7.10 -27.60
C LEU A 465 -4.84 7.51 -27.20
N LEU A 466 -5.00 8.22 -26.08
CA LEU A 466 -6.31 8.63 -25.58
C LEU A 466 -6.97 9.71 -26.44
N SER A 467 -6.20 10.70 -26.90
CA SER A 467 -6.75 11.92 -27.51
C SER A 467 -6.75 11.85 -29.04
N ALA A 468 -5.65 11.38 -29.65
CA ALA A 468 -5.51 11.30 -31.10
C ALA A 468 -5.82 9.90 -31.67
N ARG A 469 -6.00 8.89 -30.80
CA ARG A 469 -6.31 7.50 -31.15
C ARG A 469 -5.34 6.91 -32.18
N ARG A 470 -4.06 7.27 -32.08
CA ARG A 470 -2.98 6.73 -32.93
C ARG A 470 -2.32 5.54 -32.25
N PRO A 471 -1.84 4.54 -33.02
CA PRO A 471 -0.99 3.47 -32.49
C PRO A 471 0.24 4.04 -31.78
N VAL A 472 0.59 3.48 -30.63
CA VAL A 472 1.77 3.89 -29.85
C VAL A 472 2.71 2.72 -29.63
N VAL A 473 4.00 3.01 -29.68
CA VAL A 473 5.08 2.02 -29.55
C VAL A 473 5.47 1.82 -28.09
N THR A 474 5.61 2.92 -27.33
CA THR A 474 5.80 2.87 -25.88
C THR A 474 4.45 2.92 -25.19
N HIS A 475 4.27 2.05 -24.21
CA HIS A 475 3.02 1.93 -23.46
C HIS A 475 3.30 2.10 -21.96
N PRO A 476 2.45 2.81 -21.20
CA PRO A 476 2.61 2.97 -19.75
C PRO A 476 2.56 1.69 -18.92
N HIS A 477 2.14 0.56 -19.50
CA HIS A 477 2.21 -0.77 -18.84
C HIS A 477 3.63 -1.31 -18.90
N TYR A 478 4.52 -0.67 -18.15
CA TYR A 478 5.94 -0.99 -18.10
C TYR A 478 6.24 -2.33 -17.40
N GLU A 479 5.25 -2.85 -16.68
CA GLU A 479 5.31 -4.13 -15.99
C GLU A 479 5.43 -5.28 -16.98
N HIS A 480 4.75 -5.19 -18.13
CA HIS A 480 4.83 -6.19 -19.19
C HIS A 480 6.21 -6.17 -19.87
N HIS A 481 6.86 -7.33 -19.95
CA HIS A 481 8.24 -7.46 -20.45
C HIS A 481 8.44 -6.87 -21.87
N LEU A 482 7.60 -7.23 -22.84
CA LEU A 482 7.69 -6.66 -24.20
C LEU A 482 7.52 -5.13 -24.24
N ALA A 483 6.59 -4.55 -23.46
CA ALA A 483 6.39 -3.11 -23.40
C ALA A 483 7.60 -2.40 -22.76
N ARG A 484 8.21 -3.01 -21.75
CA ARG A 484 9.47 -2.57 -21.15
C ARG A 484 10.60 -2.53 -22.16
N GLN A 485 10.79 -3.60 -22.93
CA GLN A 485 11.83 -3.68 -23.98
C GLN A 485 11.63 -2.62 -25.07
N ARG A 486 10.39 -2.42 -25.54
CA ARG A 486 10.06 -1.35 -26.49
C ARG A 486 10.42 0.02 -25.93
N THR A 487 10.13 0.23 -24.66
CA THR A 487 10.43 1.51 -24.01
C THR A 487 11.93 1.71 -23.81
N TYR A 488 12.67 0.67 -23.45
CA TYR A 488 14.13 0.70 -23.41
C TYR A 488 14.72 1.12 -24.76
N ALA A 489 14.24 0.52 -25.86
CA ALA A 489 14.68 0.86 -27.21
C ALA A 489 14.39 2.32 -27.60
N VAL A 490 13.19 2.83 -27.30
CA VAL A 490 12.83 4.23 -27.60
C VAL A 490 13.63 5.21 -26.74
N TYR A 491 13.87 4.89 -25.47
CA TYR A 491 14.59 5.78 -24.55
C TYR A 491 16.08 5.88 -24.86
N LYS A 492 16.65 5.01 -25.72
CA LYS A 492 18.01 5.16 -26.26
C LYS A 492 18.22 6.52 -26.91
N MET A 493 17.17 7.20 -27.36
CA MET A 493 17.29 8.57 -27.88
C MET A 493 17.87 9.57 -26.86
N TYR A 494 17.68 9.33 -25.56
CA TYR A 494 18.24 10.17 -24.50
C TYR A 494 19.69 9.81 -24.12
N GLY A 495 20.23 8.71 -24.66
CA GLY A 495 21.62 8.30 -24.47
C GLY A 495 22.56 8.83 -25.56
N ARG A 496 23.81 8.36 -25.56
CA ARG A 496 24.87 8.74 -26.52
C ARG A 496 25.00 7.75 -27.69
N PHE A 497 23.88 7.19 -28.15
CA PHE A 497 23.80 6.28 -29.29
C PHE A 497 23.87 7.04 -30.61
N THR A 498 24.23 6.36 -31.71
CA THR A 498 24.22 7.00 -33.03
C THR A 498 22.81 7.08 -33.62
N PRO A 499 22.54 8.01 -34.55
CA PRO A 499 21.25 8.06 -35.24
C PRO A 499 20.91 6.75 -35.96
N GLU A 500 21.90 6.06 -36.55
CA GLU A 500 21.67 4.79 -37.25
C GLU A 500 21.23 3.68 -36.28
N GLU A 501 21.92 3.55 -35.13
CA GLU A 501 21.57 2.59 -34.08
C GLU A 501 20.12 2.77 -33.59
N LEU A 502 19.70 4.02 -33.37
CA LEU A 502 18.32 4.32 -32.97
C LEU A 502 17.32 4.02 -34.10
N TYR A 503 17.65 4.36 -35.34
CA TYR A 503 16.79 4.14 -36.49
C TYR A 503 16.52 2.65 -36.72
N GLU A 504 17.53 1.79 -36.61
CA GLU A 504 17.36 0.33 -36.72
C GLU A 504 16.38 -0.21 -35.68
N GLU A 505 16.49 0.22 -34.42
CA GLU A 505 15.60 -0.22 -33.35
C GLU A 505 14.16 0.27 -33.57
N LEU A 506 13.99 1.54 -33.93
CA LEU A 506 12.66 2.10 -34.20
C LEU A 506 11.99 1.48 -35.44
N THR A 507 12.79 1.09 -36.43
CA THR A 507 12.33 0.38 -37.64
C THR A 507 11.86 -1.03 -37.31
N LYS A 508 12.59 -1.77 -36.46
CA LYS A 508 12.13 -3.09 -35.94
C LYS A 508 10.78 -2.98 -35.23
N LEU A 509 10.56 -1.86 -34.54
CA LEU A 509 9.29 -1.55 -33.85
C LEU A 509 8.19 -0.98 -34.76
N LYS A 510 8.47 -0.82 -36.07
CA LYS A 510 7.56 -0.24 -37.08
C LYS A 510 7.08 1.17 -36.71
N THR A 511 7.96 1.98 -36.12
CA THR A 511 7.68 3.35 -35.72
C THR A 511 7.64 4.26 -36.95
N THR A 512 6.62 5.12 -37.06
CA THR A 512 6.50 6.12 -38.14
C THR A 512 7.00 7.50 -37.70
N TYR A 513 6.67 7.88 -36.45
CA TYR A 513 7.02 9.18 -35.88
C TYR A 513 7.70 9.02 -34.52
N LEU A 514 8.77 9.77 -34.30
CA LEU A 514 9.49 9.89 -33.03
C LEU A 514 9.23 11.28 -32.44
N VAL A 515 8.74 11.34 -31.21
CA VAL A 515 8.53 12.60 -30.48
C VAL A 515 9.62 12.78 -29.43
N VAL A 516 10.37 13.87 -29.55
CA VAL A 516 11.46 14.24 -28.65
C VAL A 516 11.03 15.40 -27.76
N GLU A 517 11.28 15.27 -26.47
CA GLU A 517 10.91 16.26 -25.45
C GLU A 517 12.10 17.10 -25.00
N TRP A 518 11.95 18.42 -25.04
CA TRP A 518 13.02 19.35 -24.67
C TRP A 518 13.45 19.18 -23.20
N GLN A 519 12.47 18.97 -22.30
CA GLN A 519 12.70 18.82 -20.87
C GLN A 519 13.57 17.62 -20.53
N TYR A 520 13.45 16.50 -21.24
CA TYR A 520 14.26 15.32 -20.97
C TYR A 520 15.68 15.42 -21.54
N CYS A 521 15.91 16.30 -22.52
CA CYS A 521 17.23 16.51 -23.16
C CYS A 521 18.09 17.59 -22.49
N TYR A 522 17.45 18.65 -22.00
CA TYR A 522 18.13 19.82 -21.41
C TYR A 522 17.74 20.06 -19.95
N GLY A 523 16.78 19.29 -19.42
CA GLY A 523 16.36 19.41 -18.02
C GLY A 523 17.49 19.04 -17.07
N LYS A 524 17.64 19.85 -16.02
CA LYS A 524 18.54 19.55 -14.91
C LYS A 524 17.76 18.81 -13.82
N SER A 525 18.36 17.76 -13.28
CA SER A 525 17.85 17.08 -12.08
C SER A 525 18.71 17.47 -10.89
N ASN A 526 18.10 17.62 -9.71
CA ASN A 526 18.81 18.00 -8.48
C ASN A 526 19.80 16.92 -8.00
N ASN A 527 19.63 15.66 -8.41
CA ASN A 527 20.38 14.50 -7.89
C ASN A 527 21.19 13.72 -8.96
N ASN A 528 21.68 14.38 -10.03
CA ASN A 528 22.38 13.70 -11.15
C ASN A 528 21.60 12.46 -11.67
N CYS A 529 20.29 12.65 -11.78
CA CYS A 529 19.30 11.64 -12.16
C CYS A 529 18.62 12.05 -13.47
N THR A 530 19.40 12.58 -14.43
CA THR A 530 18.89 12.84 -15.78
C THR A 530 18.94 11.56 -16.62
N PHE A 531 18.16 11.48 -17.69
CA PHE A 531 18.26 10.30 -18.59
C PHE A 531 19.66 10.14 -19.19
N GLU A 532 20.41 11.24 -19.38
CA GLU A 532 21.83 11.20 -19.76
C GLU A 532 22.66 10.45 -18.71
N ASP A 533 22.51 10.78 -17.43
CA ASP A 533 23.24 10.12 -16.33
C ASP A 533 22.89 8.63 -16.21
N ILE A 534 21.61 8.29 -16.39
CA ILE A 534 21.13 6.89 -16.34
C ILE A 534 21.77 6.07 -17.47
N TRP A 535 21.82 6.62 -18.69
CA TRP A 535 22.45 5.95 -19.82
C TRP A 535 23.98 5.89 -19.71
N ASP A 536 24.62 6.92 -19.14
CA ASP A 536 26.07 6.92 -18.90
C ASP A 536 26.48 5.86 -17.84
N LEU A 537 25.57 5.47 -16.94
CA LEU A 537 25.76 4.36 -15.99
C LEU A 537 25.52 2.98 -16.64
N GLU A 538 24.46 2.84 -17.43
CA GLU A 538 24.11 1.60 -18.12
C GLU A 538 25.14 1.24 -19.21
N ALA A 539 25.62 2.24 -19.96
CA ALA A 539 26.54 2.09 -21.08
C ALA A 539 27.78 2.99 -20.94
N PRO A 540 28.69 2.71 -19.98
CA PRO A 540 29.83 3.57 -19.67
C PRO A 540 30.81 3.72 -20.84
N HIS A 541 30.86 2.75 -21.75
CA HIS A 541 31.67 2.79 -22.97
C HIS A 541 31.24 3.87 -23.97
N LEU A 542 30.01 4.38 -23.87
CA LEU A 542 29.49 5.44 -24.73
C LEU A 542 29.75 6.84 -24.17
N LYS A 543 30.22 6.96 -22.91
CA LYS A 543 30.45 8.25 -22.24
C LYS A 543 31.48 9.13 -22.94
N SER A 544 32.40 8.51 -23.68
CA SER A 544 33.42 9.20 -24.50
C SER A 544 32.86 9.73 -25.82
N ARG A 545 31.66 9.29 -26.25
CA ARG A 545 30.96 9.86 -27.40
C ARG A 545 30.40 11.23 -27.01
N GLY A 546 30.17 12.09 -28.01
CA GLY A 546 29.75 13.48 -27.87
C GLY A 546 28.40 13.68 -27.14
N PRO A 547 27.70 14.81 -27.36
CA PRO A 547 26.46 15.09 -26.63
C PRO A 547 25.38 14.02 -26.88
N PRO A 548 24.40 13.87 -25.97
CA PRO A 548 23.28 12.94 -26.14
C PRO A 548 22.56 13.11 -27.48
N LEU A 549 22.09 12.01 -28.06
CA LEU A 549 21.47 11.98 -29.39
C LEU A 549 20.27 12.93 -29.48
N CYS A 550 19.44 13.00 -28.43
CA CYS A 550 18.28 13.87 -28.44
C CYS A 550 18.64 15.37 -28.55
N ARG A 551 19.81 15.81 -28.07
CA ARG A 551 20.27 17.20 -28.31
C ARG A 551 20.58 17.41 -29.78
N SER A 552 21.23 16.44 -30.41
CA SER A 552 21.54 16.46 -31.84
C SER A 552 20.27 16.48 -32.70
N LEU A 553 19.25 15.70 -32.33
CA LEU A 553 17.95 15.67 -33.00
C LEU A 553 17.21 17.01 -32.90
N LEU A 554 17.35 17.73 -31.79
CA LEU A 554 16.70 19.02 -31.56
C LEU A 554 17.41 20.21 -32.22
N THR A 555 18.72 20.11 -32.50
CA THR A 555 19.52 21.21 -33.06
C THR A 555 19.81 21.07 -34.55
N HIS A 556 20.04 19.85 -35.05
CA HIS A 556 20.47 19.60 -36.42
C HIS A 556 19.61 18.53 -37.09
N ALA A 557 19.40 18.66 -38.41
CA ALA A 557 18.76 17.60 -39.19
C ALA A 557 19.69 16.37 -39.25
N GLN A 558 19.24 15.26 -38.67
CA GLN A 558 19.97 13.99 -38.66
C GLN A 558 19.53 13.10 -39.83
N GLN A 559 20.42 12.21 -40.25
CA GLN A 559 20.07 11.18 -41.23
C GLN A 559 18.93 10.32 -40.65
N HIS A 560 17.99 9.91 -41.52
CA HIS A 560 16.77 9.14 -41.18
C HIS A 560 15.68 9.84 -40.34
N PHE A 561 15.96 10.98 -39.70
CA PHE A 561 15.00 11.70 -38.85
C PHE A 561 14.67 13.09 -39.37
N TYR A 562 13.50 13.25 -39.98
CA TYR A 562 13.06 14.53 -40.55
C TYR A 562 12.11 15.27 -39.62
N PRO A 563 12.44 16.48 -39.13
CA PRO A 563 11.53 17.25 -38.28
C PRO A 563 10.31 17.69 -39.11
N VAL A 564 9.11 17.37 -38.61
CA VAL A 564 7.82 17.69 -39.26
C VAL A 564 6.94 18.60 -38.41
N PHE A 565 7.16 18.65 -37.10
CA PHE A 565 6.48 19.55 -36.17
C PHE A 565 7.44 19.95 -35.06
N ARG A 566 7.35 21.20 -34.60
CA ARG A 566 8.14 21.72 -33.50
C ARG A 566 7.35 22.79 -32.76
N ASN A 567 7.26 22.66 -31.44
CA ASN A 567 6.79 23.72 -30.57
C ASN A 567 7.75 23.94 -29.40
N THR A 568 7.31 24.64 -28.35
CA THR A 568 8.15 25.01 -27.20
C THR A 568 8.64 23.81 -26.39
N ARG A 569 7.94 22.66 -26.42
CA ARG A 569 8.24 21.49 -25.59
C ARG A 569 8.55 20.23 -26.38
N TYR A 570 7.94 20.05 -27.54
CA TYR A 570 7.96 18.83 -28.34
C TYR A 570 8.51 19.09 -29.75
N THR A 571 9.29 18.14 -30.26
CA THR A 571 9.67 18.08 -31.68
C THR A 571 9.32 16.70 -32.21
N VAL A 572 8.60 16.63 -33.34
CA VAL A 572 8.22 15.37 -33.98
C VAL A 572 9.08 15.15 -35.20
N HIS A 573 9.70 13.98 -35.29
CA HIS A 573 10.50 13.52 -36.40
C HIS A 573 9.79 12.39 -37.14
N ARG A 574 9.69 12.47 -38.46
CA ARG A 574 9.23 11.37 -39.31
C ARG A 574 10.42 10.48 -39.66
N LEU A 575 10.26 9.17 -39.47
CA LEU A 575 11.24 8.18 -39.89
C LEU A 575 11.09 7.91 -41.38
N HIS A 576 12.19 7.98 -42.13
CA HIS A 576 12.22 7.67 -43.56
C HIS A 576 13.41 6.79 -43.90
N ASP A 577 13.15 5.79 -44.73
CA ASP A 577 14.20 4.98 -45.33
C ASP A 577 14.83 5.74 -46.51
N ILE A 578 16.16 5.83 -46.53
CA ILE A 578 16.91 6.60 -47.53
C ILE A 578 16.73 6.01 -48.93
N SER A 579 16.30 4.74 -49.03
CA SER A 579 15.95 4.05 -50.27
C SER A 579 14.89 4.77 -51.13
N LEU A 580 14.08 5.67 -50.55
CA LEU A 580 13.03 6.43 -51.24
C LEU A 580 13.44 7.85 -51.71
N ARG A 581 14.68 8.31 -51.47
CA ARG A 581 15.15 9.61 -52.00
C ARG A 581 15.42 9.62 -53.51
N TYR A 582 15.52 8.45 -54.14
CA TYR A 582 15.68 8.30 -55.59
C TYR A 582 14.36 7.94 -56.27
N MET A 583 13.34 8.78 -56.14
CA MET A 583 12.33 8.89 -57.20
C MET A 583 12.47 10.30 -57.77
N PRO A 584 13.17 10.48 -58.90
CA PRO A 584 13.22 11.79 -59.52
C PRO A 584 11.79 12.20 -59.85
N ARG A 585 11.38 13.39 -59.40
CA ARG A 585 10.16 14.03 -59.91
C ARG A 585 10.36 14.24 -61.41
N SER A 586 9.87 13.31 -62.22
CA SER A 586 9.81 13.46 -63.67
C SER A 586 8.52 14.16 -64.06
N PHE A 587 8.39 15.45 -63.76
CA PHE A 587 7.47 16.34 -64.47
C PHE A 587 8.03 17.76 -64.37
N ASP A 588 8.60 18.23 -65.48
CA ASP A 588 8.23 19.48 -66.15
C ASP A 588 9.15 19.68 -67.39
N THR A 589 8.59 19.43 -68.57
CA THR A 589 8.93 20.08 -69.85
C THR A 589 7.69 20.80 -70.34
#